data_AF-A0A9W8JE09-F1
#
_entry.id   AF-A0A9W8JE09-F1
#
_cell.length_a   1.000
_cell.length_b   1.000
_cell.length_c   1.000
_cell.angle_alpha   90.00
_cell.angle_beta   90.00
_cell.angle_gamma   90.00
#
_symmetry.space_group_name_H-M   'P 1'
#
loop_
_entity.id
_entity.type
_entity.pdbx_description
1 polymer ?
#
loop_
_entity_poly.entity_id
_entity_poly.type
_entity_poly.pdbx_seq_one_letter_code
_entity_poly.pdbx_strand_id
1 'polypeptide(L)'
;MQGHRDGLHVAAKSDEFLGHSGESFPFGRRAAHYDDTAFPEPLSIAEASPLTTATVRRTTSHLIAFRPIAFHLITFHLITFHLMSSNITPAVNRFLNRHYKCPVLRRDQLRKFAMGMEKMFILPPDSPGEDQLFFEELKSAILHSKLSDVMKPGSGLPPTIGLPSMHTVVLFDVILEVVHLMDFGHFAYASEAGIIPSPSDVIEWERSLPQYPGTNLVVYLSDGVTELEGRAYRPFGIRLGSTPIGLKIRLAAGVPAIGGIAYLEPSNVVIMGGHVESRQDEHAARLRSDIRLRMKAHLATAKVIDHLSPFRMNLTQTLSHICVFFEDPEA
;
A
#
# COMPACT_ATOMS: atom_id res chain seq x y z
N MET A 1 10.31 -17.43 58.62
CA MET A 1 10.47 -18.14 57.34
C MET A 1 9.92 -17.21 56.25
N GLN A 2 10.65 -16.27 55.64
CA GLN A 2 12.01 -16.21 55.11
C GLN A 2 12.22 -17.12 53.88
N GLY A 3 12.45 -16.48 52.72
CA GLY A 3 12.74 -17.08 51.41
C GLY A 3 11.49 -17.16 50.53
N HIS A 4 11.44 -16.75 49.26
CA HIS A 4 12.49 -16.42 48.30
C HIS A 4 11.87 -15.50 47.23
N ARG A 5 12.57 -14.43 46.87
CA ARG A 5 12.25 -13.55 45.73
C ARG A 5 13.23 -13.91 44.63
N ASP A 6 12.73 -14.51 43.54
CA ASP A 6 13.52 -14.69 42.32
C ASP A 6 13.22 -13.52 41.38
N GLY A 7 14.20 -12.63 41.28
CA GLY A 7 14.24 -11.56 40.29
C GLY A 7 14.69 -12.11 38.95
N LEU A 8 13.87 -11.91 37.91
CA LEU A 8 14.31 -12.05 36.53
C LEU A 8 15.00 -10.75 36.10
N HIS A 9 16.32 -10.84 35.90
CA HIS A 9 17.11 -9.82 35.25
C HIS A 9 16.74 -9.74 33.75
N VAL A 10 16.27 -8.57 33.33
CA VAL A 10 16.12 -8.19 31.93
C VAL A 10 17.51 -7.83 31.39
N ALA A 11 18.05 -8.67 30.52
CA ALA A 11 19.23 -8.35 29.73
C ALA A 11 18.81 -7.52 28.51
N ALA A 12 18.98 -6.20 28.62
CA ALA A 12 18.91 -5.30 27.48
C ALA A 12 20.18 -5.51 26.62
N LYS A 13 20.02 -6.07 25.42
CA LYS A 13 21.02 -6.02 24.36
C LYS A 13 20.71 -4.82 23.48
N SER A 14 21.50 -3.76 23.66
CA SER A 14 21.63 -2.64 22.74
C SER A 14 22.59 -3.06 21.63
N ASP A 15 22.05 -3.36 20.44
CA ASP A 15 22.85 -3.42 19.22
C ASP A 15 22.59 -2.16 18.42
N GLU A 16 23.57 -1.26 18.48
CA GLU A 16 23.83 -0.23 17.49
C GLU A 16 24.16 -0.91 16.16
N PHE A 17 23.41 -0.60 15.11
CA PHE A 17 23.90 -0.80 13.75
C PHE A 17 23.59 0.42 12.89
N LEU A 18 24.65 1.19 12.66
CA LEU A 18 24.78 2.18 11.60
C LEU A 18 24.70 1.46 10.25
N GLY A 19 23.82 1.93 9.38
CA GLY A 19 23.67 1.43 8.03
C GLY A 19 23.16 2.52 7.09
N HIS A 20 24.06 3.43 6.73
CA HIS A 20 23.88 4.32 5.59
C HIS A 20 23.71 3.48 4.30
N SER A 21 22.61 3.68 3.59
CA SER A 21 22.58 3.47 2.14
C SER A 21 21.83 4.63 1.51
N GLY A 22 22.62 5.58 1.00
CA GLY A 22 22.13 6.59 0.08
C GLY A 22 22.01 5.96 -1.30
N GLU A 23 20.79 5.82 -1.79
CA GLU A 23 20.55 5.52 -3.20
C GLU A 23 20.75 6.80 -4.01
N SER A 24 21.90 6.84 -4.68
CA SER A 24 22.25 7.84 -5.69
C SER A 24 21.61 7.45 -7.03
N PHE A 25 20.69 8.30 -7.51
CA PHE A 25 20.16 8.19 -8.86
C PHE A 25 21.23 8.58 -9.90
N PRO A 26 21.41 7.80 -10.98
CA PRO A 26 22.34 8.14 -12.05
C PRO A 26 21.66 9.10 -13.04
N PHE A 27 21.72 10.40 -12.79
CA PHE A 27 21.51 11.40 -13.84
C PHE A 27 22.84 11.70 -14.52
N GLY A 28 23.19 10.86 -15.49
CA GLY A 28 24.26 11.14 -16.45
C GLY A 28 23.87 12.31 -17.37
N ARG A 29 24.12 13.55 -16.94
CA ARG A 29 24.21 14.69 -17.85
C ARG A 29 25.60 14.73 -18.46
N ARG A 30 25.67 14.49 -19.77
CA ARG A 30 26.80 14.88 -20.63
C ARG A 30 27.12 16.35 -20.37
N ALA A 31 28.25 16.61 -19.74
CA ALA A 31 28.88 17.92 -19.77
C ALA A 31 29.44 18.11 -21.20
N ALA A 32 28.82 19.01 -21.96
CA ALA A 32 29.46 19.55 -23.14
C ALA A 32 30.67 20.36 -22.66
N HIS A 33 31.87 19.90 -23.02
CA HIS A 33 33.09 20.68 -22.95
C HIS A 33 32.87 21.97 -23.76
N TYR A 34 32.73 23.10 -23.08
CA TYR A 34 32.82 24.42 -23.71
C TYR A 34 34.28 24.83 -23.63
N ASP A 35 34.88 24.97 -24.79
CA ASP A 35 36.25 25.43 -25.00
C ASP A 35 36.32 26.92 -24.68
N ASP A 36 37.16 27.30 -23.72
CA ASP A 36 37.23 28.62 -23.11
C ASP A 36 38.31 29.51 -23.79
N THR A 37 38.49 29.34 -25.11
CA THR A 37 39.59 29.99 -25.85
C THR A 37 39.14 30.61 -27.18
N ALA A 38 38.22 31.58 -27.13
CA ALA A 38 38.10 32.58 -28.20
C ALA A 38 37.32 33.82 -27.71
N PHE A 39 38.02 34.77 -27.08
CA PHE A 39 37.53 36.14 -27.00
C PHE A 39 37.76 36.82 -28.36
N PRO A 40 36.71 37.22 -29.11
CA PRO A 40 36.91 38.13 -30.22
C PRO A 40 37.29 39.51 -29.66
N GLU A 41 38.34 40.11 -30.25
CA GLU A 41 38.74 41.48 -29.98
C GLU A 41 37.56 42.45 -30.09
N PRO A 42 37.52 43.51 -29.26
CA PRO A 42 36.47 44.52 -29.34
C PRO A 42 36.55 45.27 -30.67
N LEU A 43 35.57 45.03 -31.54
CA LEU A 43 35.33 45.87 -32.72
C LEU A 43 35.07 47.31 -32.25
N SER A 44 35.97 48.19 -32.71
CA SER A 44 35.85 49.65 -32.68
C SER A 44 34.45 50.08 -33.13
N ILE A 45 33.68 50.67 -32.20
CA ILE A 45 32.35 51.22 -32.44
C ILE A 45 32.52 52.57 -33.14
N ALA A 46 32.56 52.55 -34.47
CA ALA A 46 32.32 53.73 -35.29
C ALA A 46 30.80 53.92 -35.49
N GLU A 47 30.32 55.08 -35.06
CA GLU A 47 29.11 55.78 -35.53
C GLU A 47 27.83 54.95 -35.71
N ALA A 48 27.20 54.57 -34.58
CA ALA A 48 25.81 54.13 -34.57
C ALA A 48 24.86 55.34 -34.77
N SER A 49 24.06 55.28 -35.84
CA SER A 49 23.06 56.28 -36.21
C SER A 49 22.02 56.54 -35.09
N PRO A 50 21.47 57.77 -34.98
CA PRO A 50 20.58 58.18 -33.88
C PRO A 50 19.20 57.47 -33.83
N LEU A 51 18.85 56.63 -34.83
CA LEU A 51 17.59 55.87 -34.83
C LEU A 51 17.63 54.59 -33.99
N THR A 52 18.81 54.02 -33.71
CA THR A 52 18.94 52.78 -32.92
C THR A 52 18.85 53.00 -31.41
N THR A 53 19.24 54.17 -30.92
CA THR A 53 19.26 54.49 -29.48
C THR A 53 17.84 54.68 -28.90
N ALA A 54 16.90 55.19 -29.70
CA ALA A 54 15.51 55.36 -29.30
C ALA A 54 14.78 54.01 -29.18
N THR A 55 15.06 53.08 -30.08
CA THR A 55 14.45 51.74 -30.10
C THR A 55 14.95 50.89 -28.94
N VAL A 56 16.25 50.96 -28.62
CA VAL A 56 16.87 50.27 -27.45
C VAL A 56 16.38 50.84 -26.11
N ARG A 57 16.15 52.16 -26.00
CA ARG A 57 15.54 52.78 -24.81
C ARG A 57 14.08 52.36 -24.62
N ARG A 58 13.32 52.18 -25.71
CA ARG A 58 11.92 51.71 -25.64
C ARG A 58 11.85 50.25 -25.18
N THR A 59 12.67 49.36 -25.73
CA THR A 59 12.68 47.93 -25.33
C THR A 59 13.15 47.72 -23.89
N THR A 60 14.13 48.48 -23.42
CA THR A 60 14.59 48.42 -22.01
C THR A 60 13.55 48.94 -21.03
N SER A 61 12.81 49.99 -21.40
CA SER A 61 11.71 50.52 -20.57
C SER A 61 10.55 49.51 -20.43
N HIS A 62 10.23 48.76 -21.49
CA HIS A 62 9.23 47.69 -21.42
C HIS A 62 9.71 46.49 -20.58
N LEU A 63 10.99 46.11 -20.66
CA LEU A 63 11.57 45.04 -19.83
C LEU A 63 11.59 45.37 -18.32
N ILE A 64 11.78 46.64 -17.96
CA ILE A 64 11.74 47.09 -16.57
C ILE A 64 10.29 47.09 -16.03
N ALA A 65 9.30 47.40 -16.87
CA ALA A 65 7.89 47.41 -16.46
C ALA A 65 7.26 46.01 -16.33
N PHE A 66 7.79 45.00 -17.05
CA PHE A 66 7.29 43.61 -16.96
C PHE A 66 7.78 42.84 -15.72
N ARG A 67 8.94 43.21 -15.17
CA ARG A 67 9.53 42.53 -14.00
C ARG A 67 8.67 42.62 -12.73
N PRO A 68 8.08 43.78 -12.36
CA PRO A 68 7.19 43.88 -11.21
C PRO A 68 5.93 43.03 -11.35
N ILE A 69 5.32 42.98 -12.54
CA ILE A 69 4.09 42.23 -12.79
C ILE A 69 4.36 40.72 -12.72
N ALA A 70 5.42 40.25 -13.38
CA ALA A 70 5.82 38.85 -13.30
C ALA A 70 6.19 38.46 -11.86
N PHE A 71 6.92 39.32 -11.14
CA PHE A 71 7.29 39.07 -9.75
C PHE A 71 6.06 39.03 -8.83
N HIS A 72 5.08 39.91 -9.01
CA HIS A 72 3.82 39.88 -8.25
C HIS A 72 2.98 38.65 -8.57
N LEU A 73 2.87 38.23 -9.83
CA LEU A 73 2.15 37.00 -10.19
C LEU A 73 2.81 35.76 -9.58
N ILE A 74 4.15 35.68 -9.63
CA ILE A 74 4.90 34.59 -9.01
C ILE A 74 4.74 34.62 -7.48
N THR A 75 4.87 35.79 -6.85
CA THR A 75 4.78 35.92 -5.40
C THR A 75 3.36 35.68 -4.89
N PHE A 76 2.34 36.13 -5.64
CA PHE A 76 0.94 35.83 -5.36
C PHE A 76 0.66 34.34 -5.52
N HIS A 77 1.14 33.69 -6.59
CA HIS A 77 1.05 32.24 -6.72
C HIS A 77 1.76 31.53 -5.57
N LEU A 78 2.95 31.97 -5.14
CA LEU A 78 3.70 31.37 -4.04
C LEU A 78 3.03 31.59 -2.67
N ILE A 79 2.40 32.74 -2.44
CA ILE A 79 1.66 33.02 -1.19
C ILE A 79 0.33 32.26 -1.18
N THR A 80 -0.42 32.26 -2.28
CA THR A 80 -1.64 31.46 -2.42
C THR A 80 -1.31 29.97 -2.33
N PHE A 81 -0.19 29.52 -2.90
CA PHE A 81 0.42 28.20 -2.73
C PHE A 81 0.74 27.92 -1.26
N HIS A 82 1.35 28.88 -0.55
CA HIS A 82 1.68 28.67 0.85
C HIS A 82 0.43 28.63 1.73
N LEU A 83 -0.59 29.43 1.43
CA LEU A 83 -1.86 29.49 2.15
C LEU A 83 -2.76 28.28 1.87
N MET A 84 -2.79 27.78 0.63
CA MET A 84 -3.48 26.53 0.25
C MET A 84 -2.78 25.29 0.81
N SER A 85 -1.44 25.25 0.76
CA SER A 85 -0.66 24.12 1.30
C SER A 85 -0.63 24.07 2.83
N SER A 86 -0.79 25.21 3.51
CA SER A 86 -0.84 25.28 4.97
C SER A 86 -2.25 25.10 5.54
N ASN A 87 -3.29 25.54 4.82
CA ASN A 87 -4.69 25.36 5.21
C ASN A 87 -5.42 24.40 4.27
N ILE A 88 -5.52 23.14 4.69
CA ILE A 88 -6.46 22.18 4.10
C ILE A 88 -7.84 22.85 4.09
N THR A 89 -8.42 23.04 2.90
CA THR A 89 -9.68 23.77 2.78
C THR A 89 -10.78 23.07 3.59
N PRO A 90 -11.73 23.81 4.18
CA PRO A 90 -12.87 23.21 4.86
C PRO A 90 -13.64 22.20 4.00
N ALA A 91 -13.64 22.38 2.67
CA ALA A 91 -14.23 21.45 1.72
C ALA A 91 -13.52 20.09 1.73
N VAL A 92 -12.18 20.06 1.69
CA VAL A 92 -11.39 18.82 1.77
C VAL A 92 -11.61 18.11 3.09
N ASN A 93 -11.63 18.84 4.21
CA ASN A 93 -11.93 18.23 5.51
C ASN A 93 -13.34 17.63 5.57
N ARG A 94 -14.35 18.30 5.00
CA ARG A 94 -15.71 17.74 4.91
C ARG A 94 -15.75 16.48 4.04
N PHE A 95 -15.07 16.49 2.90
CA PHE A 95 -14.97 15.32 2.02
C PHE A 95 -14.31 14.14 2.74
N LEU A 96 -13.15 14.34 3.37
CA LEU A 96 -12.45 13.31 4.12
C LEU A 96 -13.27 12.80 5.30
N ASN A 97 -13.89 13.68 6.08
CA ASN A 97 -14.73 13.24 7.21
C ASN A 97 -15.98 12.46 6.76
N ARG A 98 -16.47 12.71 5.54
CA ARG A 98 -17.63 11.99 4.98
C ARG A 98 -17.26 10.62 4.42
N HIS A 99 -16.10 10.50 3.78
CA HIS A 99 -15.73 9.30 3.03
C HIS A 99 -14.61 8.47 3.68
N TYR A 100 -13.75 9.08 4.48
CA TYR A 100 -12.51 8.53 5.06
C TYR A 100 -12.37 8.92 6.54
N LYS A 101 -13.43 8.71 7.31
CA LYS A 101 -13.48 9.08 8.72
C LYS A 101 -12.51 8.26 9.59
N CYS A 102 -12.38 6.98 9.28
CA CYS A 102 -11.63 6.01 10.06
C CYS A 102 -11.01 4.98 9.10
N PRO A 103 -9.68 4.76 9.12
CA PRO A 103 -8.66 5.55 9.83
C PRO A 103 -8.53 6.99 9.30
N VAL A 104 -7.90 7.85 10.09
CA VAL A 104 -7.69 9.28 9.78
C VAL A 104 -6.46 9.46 8.91
N LEU A 105 -6.60 10.15 7.79
CA LEU A 105 -5.48 10.47 6.88
C LEU A 105 -4.42 11.37 7.56
N ARG A 106 -3.14 11.07 7.36
CA ARG A 106 -2.04 11.91 7.89
C ARG A 106 -1.97 13.23 7.14
N ARG A 107 -1.74 14.33 7.88
CA ARG A 107 -1.70 15.68 7.32
C ARG A 107 -0.51 15.90 6.37
N ASP A 108 0.64 15.31 6.65
CA ASP A 108 1.82 15.38 5.77
C ASP A 108 1.55 14.67 4.43
N GLN A 109 0.83 13.55 4.45
CA GLN A 109 0.49 12.79 3.24
C GLN A 109 -0.57 13.50 2.42
N LEU A 110 -1.58 14.08 3.07
CA LEU A 110 -2.56 14.93 2.38
C LEU A 110 -1.88 16.13 1.69
N ARG A 111 -0.88 16.75 2.32
CA ARG A 111 -0.09 17.82 1.68
C ARG A 111 0.71 17.30 0.48
N LYS A 112 1.31 16.11 0.57
CA LYS A 112 2.02 15.49 -0.56
C LYS A 112 1.09 15.22 -1.74
N PHE A 113 -0.12 14.72 -1.48
CA PHE A 113 -1.13 14.54 -2.52
C PHE A 113 -1.53 15.87 -3.16
N ALA A 114 -1.82 16.90 -2.36
CA ALA A 114 -2.13 18.23 -2.88
C ALA A 114 -1.00 18.78 -3.77
N MET A 115 0.24 18.73 -3.31
CA MET A 115 1.41 19.16 -4.10
C MET A 115 1.64 18.32 -5.36
N GLY A 116 1.33 17.02 -5.33
CA GLY A 116 1.41 16.13 -6.49
C GLY A 116 0.36 16.49 -7.54
N MET A 117 -0.87 16.74 -7.12
CA MET A 117 -1.98 17.12 -7.98
C MET A 117 -1.77 18.50 -8.62
N GLU A 118 -1.27 19.48 -7.88
CA GLU A 118 -0.95 20.82 -8.43
C GLU A 118 0.02 20.76 -9.61
N LYS A 119 0.97 19.82 -9.61
CA LYS A 119 1.90 19.65 -10.74
C LYS A 119 1.23 19.06 -11.97
N MET A 120 0.18 18.26 -11.80
CA MET A 120 -0.56 17.63 -12.89
C MET A 120 -1.62 18.57 -13.47
N PHE A 121 -2.17 19.43 -12.61
CA PHE A 121 -3.29 20.29 -12.93
C PHE A 121 -2.82 21.75 -13.05
N ILE A 122 -2.38 22.15 -14.25
CA ILE A 122 -2.34 23.56 -14.63
C ILE A 122 -3.79 23.98 -14.92
N LEU A 123 -4.60 24.16 -13.86
CA LEU A 123 -6.00 24.52 -14.02
C LEU A 123 -6.17 26.05 -14.02
N PRO A 124 -6.94 26.60 -14.97
CA PRO A 124 -7.26 28.02 -14.98
C PRO A 124 -8.20 28.34 -13.81
N PRO A 125 -7.97 29.41 -13.03
CA PRO A 125 -8.49 29.62 -11.66
C PRO A 125 -10.02 29.76 -11.48
N ASP A 126 -10.84 29.57 -12.52
CA ASP A 126 -12.26 29.94 -12.51
C ASP A 126 -13.20 28.90 -13.15
N SER A 127 -12.76 27.65 -13.37
CA SER A 127 -13.65 26.66 -14.01
C SER A 127 -14.58 26.00 -12.96
N PRO A 128 -15.92 26.13 -13.09
CA PRO A 128 -16.84 25.44 -12.21
C PRO A 128 -16.74 23.93 -12.43
N GLY A 129 -16.30 23.19 -11.41
CA GLY A 129 -16.11 21.73 -11.47
C GLY A 129 -14.72 21.23 -11.02
N GLU A 130 -13.77 22.13 -10.79
CA GLU A 130 -12.40 21.78 -10.36
C GLU A 130 -12.35 20.99 -9.06
N ASP A 131 -13.20 21.35 -8.10
CA ASP A 131 -13.32 20.63 -6.83
C ASP A 131 -13.59 19.14 -7.05
N GLN A 132 -14.39 18.78 -8.06
CA GLN A 132 -14.75 17.39 -8.32
C GLN A 132 -13.57 16.59 -8.90
N LEU A 133 -12.82 17.17 -9.83
CA LEU A 133 -11.61 16.54 -10.36
C LEU A 133 -10.56 16.35 -9.27
N PHE A 134 -10.36 17.35 -8.42
CA PHE A 134 -9.48 17.25 -7.27
C PHE A 134 -9.90 16.14 -6.32
N PHE A 135 -11.20 16.03 -5.99
CA PHE A 135 -11.68 14.98 -5.08
C PHE A 135 -11.58 13.58 -5.66
N GLU A 136 -11.82 13.39 -6.97
CA GLU A 136 -11.63 12.09 -7.62
C GLU A 136 -10.15 11.70 -7.69
N GLU A 137 -9.25 12.65 -7.94
CA GLU A 137 -7.81 12.38 -7.93
C GLU A 137 -7.31 12.09 -6.50
N LEU A 138 -7.75 12.86 -5.50
CA LEU A 138 -7.44 12.59 -4.09
C LEU A 138 -7.94 11.21 -3.66
N LYS A 139 -9.15 10.84 -4.07
CA LYS A 139 -9.72 9.51 -3.84
C LYS A 139 -8.87 8.44 -4.51
N SER A 140 -8.48 8.63 -5.77
CA SER A 140 -7.60 7.73 -6.51
C SER A 140 -6.26 7.55 -5.78
N ALA A 141 -5.62 8.64 -5.36
CA ALA A 141 -4.36 8.62 -4.64
C ALA A 141 -4.46 7.82 -3.32
N ILE A 142 -5.55 7.98 -2.57
CA ILE A 142 -5.78 7.21 -1.33
C ILE A 142 -6.01 5.72 -1.64
N LEU A 143 -6.80 5.40 -2.66
CA LEU A 143 -7.13 4.02 -3.03
C LEU A 143 -5.90 3.22 -3.49
N HIS A 144 -4.95 3.87 -4.16
CA HIS A 144 -3.73 3.25 -4.69
C HIS A 144 -2.51 3.38 -3.78
N SER A 145 -2.66 3.91 -2.57
CA SER A 145 -1.59 3.97 -1.57
C SER A 145 -1.73 2.87 -0.51
N LYS A 146 -0.62 2.46 0.11
CA LYS A 146 -0.66 1.64 1.33
C LYS A 146 -1.26 2.44 2.48
N LEU A 147 -2.19 1.85 3.24
CA LEU A 147 -2.76 2.55 4.41
C LEU A 147 -1.71 2.82 5.48
N SER A 148 -0.69 1.96 5.62
CA SER A 148 0.46 2.17 6.52
C SER A 148 1.19 3.48 6.25
N ASP A 149 1.17 3.92 4.99
CA ASP A 149 1.93 5.07 4.52
C ASP A 149 1.10 6.34 4.47
N VAL A 150 -0.22 6.25 4.57
CA VAL A 150 -1.10 7.41 4.43
C VAL A 150 -1.96 7.68 5.65
N MET A 151 -2.21 6.68 6.48
CA MET A 151 -3.11 6.78 7.63
C MET A 151 -2.35 7.03 8.93
N LYS A 152 -3.00 7.74 9.85
CA LYS A 152 -2.47 8.03 11.18
C LYS A 152 -2.55 6.76 12.04
N PRO A 153 -1.42 6.28 12.60
CA PRO A 153 -1.44 5.14 13.51
C PRO A 153 -2.43 5.28 14.65
N GLY A 154 -3.15 4.19 14.98
CA GLY A 154 -4.11 4.13 16.08
C GLY A 154 -5.41 4.91 15.86
N SER A 155 -5.69 5.35 14.63
CA SER A 155 -6.95 6.04 14.30
C SER A 155 -8.00 5.15 13.63
N GLY A 156 -7.65 3.89 13.34
CA GLY A 156 -8.51 2.88 12.74
C GLY A 156 -9.04 1.89 13.77
N LEU A 157 -8.56 0.66 13.67
CA LEU A 157 -8.98 -0.46 14.51
C LEU A 157 -8.35 -0.38 15.91
N PRO A 158 -9.06 -0.84 16.97
CA PRO A 158 -8.44 -1.05 18.28
C PRO A 158 -7.32 -2.09 18.18
N PRO A 159 -6.15 -1.89 18.82
CA PRO A 159 -5.01 -2.81 18.70
C PRO A 159 -5.31 -4.21 19.26
N THR A 160 -6.35 -4.35 20.08
CA THR A 160 -6.77 -5.62 20.68
C THR A 160 -7.78 -6.39 19.84
N ILE A 161 -8.29 -5.83 18.74
CA ILE A 161 -9.41 -6.43 17.99
C ILE A 161 -9.07 -7.79 17.39
N GLY A 162 -7.81 -8.03 17.02
CA GLY A 162 -7.34 -9.29 16.44
C GLY A 162 -6.92 -10.36 17.46
N LEU A 163 -7.06 -10.10 18.77
CA LEU A 163 -6.66 -11.09 19.78
C LEU A 163 -7.64 -12.27 19.83
N PRO A 164 -7.16 -13.53 19.94
CA PRO A 164 -8.04 -14.71 19.98
C PRO A 164 -9.06 -14.74 21.13
N SER A 165 -8.81 -14.00 22.21
CA SER A 165 -9.72 -13.88 23.36
C SER A 165 -10.73 -12.74 23.22
N MET A 166 -10.62 -11.94 22.16
CA MET A 166 -11.43 -10.73 22.00
C MET A 166 -12.76 -11.06 21.33
N HIS A 167 -13.85 -10.63 21.97
CA HIS A 167 -15.21 -10.69 21.44
C HIS A 167 -15.79 -9.29 21.45
N THR A 168 -15.96 -8.70 20.27
CA THR A 168 -16.39 -7.31 20.13
C THR A 168 -17.12 -7.07 18.80
N VAL A 169 -17.48 -5.82 18.55
CA VAL A 169 -18.02 -5.37 17.27
C VAL A 169 -17.19 -4.19 16.76
N VAL A 170 -17.06 -4.07 15.44
CA VAL A 170 -16.44 -2.91 14.81
C VAL A 170 -17.32 -1.68 15.12
N LEU A 171 -16.79 -0.72 15.87
CA LEU A 171 -17.60 0.37 16.45
C LEU A 171 -18.04 1.43 15.43
N PHE A 172 -17.27 1.62 14.36
CA PHE A 172 -17.49 2.68 13.37
C PHE A 172 -17.24 2.14 11.97
N ASP A 173 -17.79 2.82 10.97
CA ASP A 173 -17.41 2.56 9.58
C ASP A 173 -15.91 2.78 9.42
N VAL A 174 -15.19 1.73 9.03
CA VAL A 174 -13.73 1.72 8.93
C VAL A 174 -13.29 1.27 7.55
N ILE A 175 -12.32 1.97 6.97
CA ILE A 175 -11.68 1.61 5.72
C ILE A 175 -10.47 0.77 6.03
N LEU A 176 -10.41 -0.41 5.41
CA LEU A 176 -9.33 -1.35 5.56
C LEU A 176 -8.76 -1.71 4.19
N GLU A 177 -7.50 -2.09 4.19
CA GLU A 177 -6.76 -2.61 3.05
C GLU A 177 -6.71 -4.14 3.14
N VAL A 178 -7.00 -4.81 2.04
CA VAL A 178 -6.77 -6.25 1.91
C VAL A 178 -5.27 -6.47 1.76
N VAL A 179 -4.63 -6.99 2.81
CA VAL A 179 -3.17 -7.21 2.84
C VAL A 179 -2.79 -8.65 2.53
N HIS A 180 -3.68 -9.60 2.77
CA HIS A 180 -3.46 -11.01 2.45
C HIS A 180 -4.79 -11.72 2.22
N LEU A 181 -4.80 -12.67 1.28
CA LEU A 181 -5.94 -13.54 0.99
C LEU A 181 -5.50 -14.98 1.02
N MET A 182 -6.30 -15.85 1.60
CA MET A 182 -6.05 -17.27 1.53
C MET A 182 -7.34 -18.07 1.58
N ASP A 183 -7.30 -19.27 1.03
CA ASP A 183 -8.42 -20.19 1.08
C ASP A 183 -8.03 -21.44 1.85
N PHE A 184 -8.79 -21.75 2.91
CA PHE A 184 -8.50 -22.89 3.76
C PHE A 184 -8.98 -24.23 3.21
N GLY A 185 -10.03 -24.26 2.38
CA GLY A 185 -10.64 -25.54 2.01
C GLY A 185 -10.00 -26.26 0.82
N HIS A 186 -9.29 -25.56 -0.08
CA HIS A 186 -8.50 -26.24 -1.13
C HIS A 186 -7.42 -27.15 -0.52
N PHE A 187 -6.74 -26.69 0.54
CA PHE A 187 -5.72 -27.48 1.22
C PHE A 187 -6.30 -28.58 2.10
N ALA A 188 -7.43 -28.33 2.78
CA ALA A 188 -8.08 -29.36 3.59
C ALA A 188 -8.55 -30.54 2.71
N TYR A 189 -9.18 -30.26 1.57
CA TYR A 189 -9.67 -31.30 0.67
C TYR A 189 -8.53 -32.11 0.00
N ALA A 190 -7.51 -31.42 -0.51
CA ALA A 190 -6.36 -32.10 -1.12
C ALA A 190 -5.56 -32.94 -0.09
N SER A 191 -5.43 -32.43 1.13
CA SER A 191 -4.78 -33.15 2.24
C SER A 191 -5.58 -34.38 2.68
N GLU A 192 -6.91 -34.26 2.79
CA GLU A 192 -7.80 -35.38 3.13
C GLU A 192 -7.85 -36.47 2.06
N ALA A 193 -7.70 -36.10 0.78
CA ALA A 193 -7.71 -37.05 -0.33
C ALA A 193 -6.42 -37.87 -0.47
N GLY A 194 -5.30 -37.43 0.12
CA GLY A 194 -4.01 -38.14 0.06
C GLY A 194 -3.40 -38.27 -1.34
N ILE A 195 -3.85 -37.45 -2.30
CA ILE A 195 -3.44 -37.49 -3.71
C ILE A 195 -2.38 -36.40 -3.95
N ILE A 196 -1.21 -36.77 -4.50
CA ILE A 196 -0.28 -35.81 -5.12
C ILE A 196 -0.69 -35.68 -6.59
N PRO A 197 -1.21 -34.55 -7.04
CA PRO A 197 -1.37 -34.34 -8.47
C PRO A 197 0.00 -34.07 -9.10
N SER A 198 0.31 -34.74 -10.22
CA SER A 198 1.38 -34.25 -11.11
C SER A 198 0.97 -32.89 -11.71
N PRO A 199 1.90 -32.06 -12.22
CA PRO A 199 1.56 -30.75 -12.79
C PRO A 199 0.48 -30.81 -13.89
N SER A 200 0.42 -31.92 -14.63
CA SER A 200 -0.60 -32.20 -15.64
C SER A 200 -1.94 -32.56 -15.00
N ASP A 201 -1.91 -33.32 -13.91
CA ASP A 201 -3.11 -33.69 -13.15
C ASP A 201 -3.70 -32.47 -12.47
N VAL A 202 -2.91 -31.49 -11.99
CA VAL A 202 -3.43 -30.28 -11.33
C VAL A 202 -4.48 -29.58 -12.19
N ILE A 203 -4.24 -29.44 -13.49
CA ILE A 203 -5.14 -28.75 -14.42
C ILE A 203 -6.43 -29.56 -14.65
N GLU A 204 -6.34 -30.89 -14.74
CA GLU A 204 -7.50 -31.76 -14.91
C GLU A 204 -8.29 -31.90 -13.61
N TRP A 205 -7.59 -31.92 -12.47
CA TRP A 205 -8.15 -31.90 -11.13
C TRP A 205 -8.93 -30.61 -10.89
N GLU A 206 -8.33 -29.45 -11.20
CA GLU A 206 -8.96 -28.14 -11.09
C GLU A 206 -10.28 -28.04 -11.88
N ARG A 207 -10.37 -28.75 -13.02
CA ARG A 207 -11.62 -28.86 -13.82
C ARG A 207 -12.63 -29.86 -13.25
N SER A 208 -12.15 -30.88 -12.52
CA SER A 208 -12.98 -31.95 -11.95
C SER A 208 -13.46 -31.66 -10.52
N LEU A 209 -12.83 -30.71 -9.84
CA LEU A 209 -13.23 -30.29 -8.50
C LEU A 209 -14.67 -29.74 -8.59
N PRO A 210 -15.59 -30.21 -7.72
CA PRO A 210 -16.93 -29.64 -7.67
C PRO A 210 -16.83 -28.12 -7.45
N GLN A 211 -17.76 -27.36 -8.04
CA GLN A 211 -17.75 -25.90 -7.94
C GLN A 211 -17.66 -25.50 -6.47
N TYR A 212 -16.48 -25.00 -6.09
CA TYR A 212 -16.06 -24.91 -4.71
C TYR A 212 -17.04 -24.07 -3.90
N PRO A 213 -17.50 -24.52 -2.72
CA PRO A 213 -18.26 -23.66 -1.84
C PRO A 213 -17.30 -22.56 -1.39
N GLY A 214 -17.39 -21.36 -1.98
CA GLY A 214 -16.53 -20.20 -1.69
C GLY A 214 -16.67 -19.65 -0.27
N THR A 215 -16.88 -20.51 0.72
CA THR A 215 -17.30 -20.23 2.09
C THR A 215 -16.13 -20.17 3.07
N ASN A 216 -14.90 -20.52 2.66
CA ASN A 216 -13.73 -20.57 3.54
C ASN A 216 -12.62 -19.59 3.15
N LEU A 217 -12.99 -18.51 2.44
CA LEU A 217 -12.06 -17.44 2.16
C LEU A 217 -11.72 -16.68 3.45
N VAL A 218 -10.43 -16.65 3.77
CA VAL A 218 -9.85 -15.85 4.84
C VAL A 218 -9.18 -14.63 4.23
N VAL A 219 -9.58 -13.47 4.74
CA VAL A 219 -9.16 -12.16 4.28
C VAL A 219 -8.48 -11.46 5.44
N TYR A 220 -7.21 -11.13 5.31
CA TYR A 220 -6.52 -10.29 6.30
C TYR A 220 -6.65 -8.84 5.88
N LEU A 221 -7.22 -8.06 6.80
CA LEU A 221 -7.54 -6.65 6.62
C LEU A 221 -6.64 -5.81 7.51
N SER A 222 -6.18 -4.66 7.03
CA SER A 222 -5.36 -3.75 7.84
C SER A 222 -5.85 -2.31 7.73
N ASP A 223 -5.81 -1.57 8.84
CA ASP A 223 -5.98 -0.11 8.84
C ASP A 223 -4.66 0.65 8.57
N GLY A 224 -3.59 -0.09 8.26
CA GLY A 224 -2.22 0.39 8.12
C GLY A 224 -1.34 0.09 9.34
N VAL A 225 -1.90 -0.33 10.47
CA VAL A 225 -1.14 -0.67 11.68
C VAL A 225 -1.63 -1.97 12.31
N THR A 226 -2.93 -2.11 12.53
CA THR A 226 -3.55 -3.29 13.12
C THR A 226 -4.10 -4.18 12.01
N GLU A 227 -3.74 -5.47 12.03
CA GLU A 227 -4.33 -6.49 11.17
C GLU A 227 -5.52 -7.15 11.88
N LEU A 228 -6.55 -7.48 11.10
CA LEU A 228 -7.77 -8.16 11.51
C LEU A 228 -8.01 -9.32 10.55
N GLU A 229 -8.07 -10.54 11.08
CA GLU A 229 -8.52 -11.70 10.31
C GLU A 229 -10.02 -11.55 10.04
N GLY A 230 -10.42 -11.72 8.79
CA GLY A 230 -11.82 -11.74 8.36
C GLY A 230 -12.15 -13.06 7.69
N ARG A 231 -13.34 -13.59 7.96
CA ARG A 231 -13.89 -14.79 7.31
C ARG A 231 -15.12 -14.44 6.51
N ALA A 232 -15.13 -14.87 5.25
CA ALA A 232 -16.30 -14.75 4.39
C ALA A 232 -17.42 -15.69 4.86
N TYR A 233 -18.33 -15.19 5.69
CA TYR A 233 -19.50 -15.97 6.12
C TYR A 233 -20.48 -16.19 4.94
N ARG A 234 -20.53 -15.21 4.03
CA ARG A 234 -21.22 -15.29 2.74
C ARG A 234 -20.33 -14.74 1.64
N PRO A 235 -20.38 -15.25 0.39
CA PRO A 235 -19.57 -14.71 -0.70
C PRO A 235 -19.83 -13.22 -0.95
N PHE A 236 -18.77 -12.39 -0.97
CA PHE A 236 -18.90 -10.92 -1.12
C PHE A 236 -17.85 -10.33 -2.08
N GLY A 237 -17.99 -10.51 -3.39
CA GLY A 237 -17.18 -9.78 -4.41
C GLY A 237 -15.64 -9.95 -4.38
N ILE A 238 -15.07 -10.57 -3.35
CA ILE A 238 -13.66 -10.90 -3.18
C ILE A 238 -13.47 -12.38 -3.49
N ARG A 239 -12.44 -12.69 -4.26
CA ARG A 239 -12.09 -14.05 -4.70
C ARG A 239 -10.57 -14.18 -4.76
N LEU A 240 -10.07 -15.32 -4.29
CA LEU A 240 -8.64 -15.64 -4.39
C LEU A 240 -8.21 -15.69 -5.86
N GLY A 241 -7.02 -15.17 -6.16
CA GLY A 241 -6.44 -15.16 -7.51
C GLY A 241 -6.96 -14.04 -8.43
N SER A 242 -8.17 -13.51 -8.21
CA SER A 242 -8.71 -12.42 -9.03
C SER A 242 -8.78 -11.07 -8.33
N THR A 243 -8.92 -11.05 -7.00
CA THR A 243 -8.95 -9.79 -6.25
C THR A 243 -7.53 -9.23 -6.11
N PRO A 244 -7.28 -7.97 -6.52
CA PRO A 244 -5.97 -7.36 -6.34
C PRO A 244 -5.66 -7.15 -4.86
N ILE A 245 -4.42 -7.40 -4.45
CA ILE A 245 -3.97 -7.08 -3.10
C ILE A 245 -3.76 -5.56 -2.98
N GLY A 246 -4.04 -5.02 -1.81
CA GLY A 246 -4.11 -3.57 -1.58
C GLY A 246 -5.48 -2.97 -1.86
N LEU A 247 -6.47 -3.79 -2.26
CA LEU A 247 -7.87 -3.38 -2.41
C LEU A 247 -8.38 -2.72 -1.13
N LYS A 248 -9.04 -1.57 -1.26
CA LYS A 248 -9.70 -0.91 -0.14
C LYS A 248 -11.15 -1.36 -0.02
N ILE A 249 -11.54 -1.69 1.20
CA ILE A 249 -12.92 -2.01 1.55
C ILE A 249 -13.35 -1.16 2.74
N ARG A 250 -14.64 -0.87 2.83
CA ARG A 250 -15.25 -0.27 4.01
C ARG A 250 -16.06 -1.33 4.73
N LEU A 251 -15.74 -1.54 6.00
CA LEU A 251 -16.58 -2.32 6.91
C LEU A 251 -17.59 -1.39 7.57
N ALA A 252 -18.85 -1.81 7.61
CA ALA A 252 -19.91 -1.10 8.32
C ALA A 252 -19.73 -1.20 9.85
N ALA A 253 -20.21 -0.20 10.57
CA ALA A 253 -20.35 -0.31 12.02
C ALA A 253 -21.24 -1.51 12.41
N GLY A 254 -20.88 -2.21 13.47
CA GLY A 254 -21.59 -3.36 14.00
C GLY A 254 -21.12 -4.73 13.49
N VAL A 255 -20.10 -4.79 12.61
CA VAL A 255 -19.52 -6.07 12.17
C VAL A 255 -18.97 -6.84 13.39
N PRO A 256 -19.43 -8.07 13.66
CA PRO A 256 -18.96 -8.83 14.81
C PRO A 256 -17.54 -9.36 14.56
N ALA A 257 -16.68 -9.17 15.57
CA ALA A 257 -15.34 -9.74 15.66
C ALA A 257 -15.29 -10.70 16.86
N ILE A 258 -15.38 -12.01 16.59
CA ILE A 258 -15.47 -13.06 17.62
C ILE A 258 -14.18 -13.87 17.59
N GLY A 259 -13.45 -13.88 18.71
CA GLY A 259 -12.17 -14.56 18.82
C GLY A 259 -11.10 -13.96 17.93
N GLY A 260 -11.10 -12.63 17.77
CA GLY A 260 -10.17 -11.94 16.88
C GLY A 260 -10.50 -12.00 15.39
N ILE A 261 -11.63 -12.60 15.02
CA ILE A 261 -12.02 -12.85 13.62
C ILE A 261 -13.30 -12.08 13.28
N ALA A 262 -13.25 -11.23 12.26
CA ALA A 262 -14.41 -10.51 11.71
C ALA A 262 -15.25 -11.40 10.78
N TYR A 263 -16.58 -11.36 10.94
CA TYR A 263 -17.50 -12.13 10.09
C TYR A 263 -18.04 -11.24 8.98
N LEU A 264 -17.56 -11.49 7.76
CA LEU A 264 -17.79 -10.65 6.59
C LEU A 264 -18.95 -11.18 5.77
N GLU A 265 -19.87 -10.27 5.41
CA GLU A 265 -21.04 -10.52 4.59
C GLU A 265 -21.24 -9.38 3.57
N PRO A 266 -21.98 -9.61 2.47
CA PRO A 266 -22.31 -8.55 1.51
C PRO A 266 -23.01 -7.32 2.12
N SER A 267 -23.76 -7.51 3.21
CA SER A 267 -24.48 -6.44 3.90
C SER A 267 -23.57 -5.49 4.68
N ASN A 268 -22.36 -5.95 5.04
CA ASN A 268 -21.46 -5.23 5.95
C ASN A 268 -20.10 -4.88 5.33
N VAL A 269 -19.87 -5.24 4.06
CA VAL A 269 -18.69 -4.89 3.29
C VAL A 269 -19.07 -4.07 2.05
N VAL A 270 -18.39 -2.93 1.86
CA VAL A 270 -18.44 -2.15 0.63
C VAL A 270 -17.06 -2.14 -0.01
N ILE A 271 -16.94 -2.68 -1.22
CA ILE A 271 -15.70 -2.65 -1.99
C ILE A 271 -15.50 -1.23 -2.56
N MET A 272 -14.39 -0.58 -2.20
CA MET A 272 -14.07 0.77 -2.66
C MET A 272 -13.16 0.80 -3.88
N GLY A 273 -12.48 -0.32 -4.19
CA GLY A 273 -11.53 -0.43 -5.30
C GLY A 273 -10.08 -0.14 -4.88
N GLY A 274 -9.24 0.19 -5.86
CA GLY A 274 -7.81 0.39 -5.68
C GLY A 274 -6.99 -0.90 -5.73
N HIS A 275 -5.69 -0.75 -5.93
CA HIS A 275 -4.70 -1.81 -5.83
C HIS A 275 -3.36 -1.19 -5.39
N VAL A 276 -2.48 -2.00 -4.80
CA VAL A 276 -1.14 -1.57 -4.44
C VAL A 276 -0.15 -2.62 -4.90
N GLU A 277 0.65 -2.32 -5.92
CA GLU A 277 1.54 -3.29 -6.57
C GLU A 277 2.50 -3.95 -5.59
N SER A 278 3.17 -3.17 -4.74
CA SER A 278 4.09 -3.71 -3.73
C SER A 278 3.43 -4.60 -2.69
N ARG A 279 2.10 -4.57 -2.52
CA ARG A 279 1.39 -5.55 -1.68
C ARG A 279 1.22 -6.89 -2.36
N GLN A 280 1.18 -6.94 -3.69
CA GLN A 280 1.08 -8.19 -4.43
C GLN A 280 2.32 -9.06 -4.18
N ASP A 281 3.50 -8.45 -4.18
CA ASP A 281 4.77 -9.13 -3.90
C ASP A 281 4.84 -9.61 -2.44
N GLU A 282 4.46 -8.75 -1.49
CA GLU A 282 4.37 -9.10 -0.05
C GLU A 282 3.40 -10.27 0.18
N HIS A 283 2.24 -10.25 -0.48
CA HIS A 283 1.25 -11.32 -0.40
C HIS A 283 1.79 -12.63 -0.97
N ALA A 284 2.45 -12.61 -2.12
CA ALA A 284 3.04 -13.80 -2.72
C ALA A 284 4.11 -14.42 -1.80
N ALA A 285 4.99 -13.59 -1.23
CA ALA A 285 6.00 -14.04 -0.27
C ALA A 285 5.37 -14.64 1.00
N ARG A 286 4.38 -13.96 1.58
CA ARG A 286 3.64 -14.45 2.76
C ARG A 286 2.91 -15.75 2.47
N LEU A 287 2.24 -15.86 1.32
CA LEU A 287 1.49 -17.06 0.93
C LEU A 287 2.41 -18.28 0.79
N ARG A 288 3.59 -18.12 0.16
CA ARG A 288 4.59 -19.19 0.08
C ARG A 288 5.05 -19.64 1.47
N SER A 289 5.34 -18.69 2.36
CA SER A 289 5.73 -18.98 3.74
C SER A 289 4.64 -19.77 4.49
N ASP A 290 3.39 -19.32 4.39
CA ASP A 290 2.25 -19.96 5.05
C ASP A 290 1.98 -21.37 4.53
N ILE A 291 2.06 -21.58 3.22
CA ILE A 291 1.96 -22.91 2.60
C ILE A 291 3.07 -23.81 3.11
N ARG A 292 4.32 -23.33 3.14
CA ARG A 292 5.47 -24.10 3.60
C ARG A 292 5.33 -24.52 5.06
N LEU A 293 4.89 -23.62 5.94
CA LEU A 293 4.67 -23.93 7.36
C LEU A 293 3.59 -25.00 7.54
N ARG A 294 2.49 -24.90 6.78
CA ARG A 294 1.40 -25.89 6.82
C ARG A 294 1.85 -27.25 6.31
N MET A 295 2.57 -27.29 5.20
CA MET A 295 3.11 -28.54 4.67
C MET A 295 4.04 -29.23 5.67
N LYS A 296 4.90 -28.46 6.35
CA LYS A 296 5.74 -29.00 7.44
C LYS A 296 4.90 -29.57 8.58
N ALA A 297 3.83 -28.87 8.98
CA ALA A 297 2.92 -29.34 10.02
C ALA A 297 2.21 -30.64 9.60
N HIS A 298 1.68 -30.71 8.37
CA HIS A 298 1.05 -31.92 7.84
C HIS A 298 2.03 -33.10 7.74
N LEU A 299 3.27 -32.86 7.30
CA LEU A 299 4.31 -33.87 7.24
C LEU A 299 4.68 -34.39 8.64
N ALA A 300 4.70 -33.52 9.66
CA ALA A 300 4.90 -33.93 11.04
C ALA A 300 3.74 -34.81 11.54
N THR A 301 2.49 -34.44 11.24
CA THR A 301 1.30 -35.25 11.59
C THR A 301 1.30 -36.60 10.87
N ALA A 302 1.64 -36.63 9.58
CA ALA A 302 1.70 -37.86 8.78
C ALA A 302 2.73 -38.85 9.35
N LYS A 303 3.92 -38.37 9.75
CA LYS A 303 4.93 -39.21 10.40
C LYS A 303 4.42 -39.87 11.68
N VAL A 304 3.65 -39.14 12.49
CA VAL A 304 3.04 -39.70 13.71
C VAL A 304 2.04 -40.80 13.35
N ILE A 305 1.24 -40.62 12.30
CA ILE A 305 0.25 -41.61 11.85
C ILE A 305 0.94 -42.85 11.26
N ASP A 306 2.00 -42.69 10.48
CA ASP A 306 2.78 -43.80 9.90
C ASP A 306 3.35 -44.71 11.00
N HIS A 307 3.72 -44.15 12.15
CA HIS A 307 4.14 -44.94 13.32
C HIS A 307 3.00 -45.70 14.01
N LEU A 308 1.74 -45.30 13.81
CA LEU A 308 0.56 -45.90 14.43
C LEU A 308 -0.11 -46.97 13.56
N SER A 309 0.15 -46.98 12.24
CA SER A 309 -0.43 -47.97 11.31
C SER A 309 0.59 -48.39 10.25
N PRO A 310 1.28 -49.54 10.41
CA PRO A 310 2.20 -50.06 9.39
C PRO A 310 1.50 -50.53 8.11
N PHE A 311 0.16 -50.57 8.08
CA PHE A 311 -0.66 -50.92 6.91
C PHE A 311 -1.37 -49.67 6.37
N ARG A 312 -0.65 -48.79 5.67
CA ARG A 312 -1.06 -48.13 4.40
C ARG A 312 -0.26 -46.85 4.12
N MET A 313 0.18 -46.80 2.86
CA MET A 313 0.57 -45.67 2.02
C MET A 313 1.72 -44.75 2.46
N ASN A 314 2.56 -44.47 1.46
CA ASN A 314 3.83 -43.78 1.50
C ASN A 314 3.66 -42.24 1.63
N LEU A 315 2.85 -41.81 2.60
CA LEU A 315 2.39 -40.42 2.76
C LEU A 315 3.54 -39.50 3.20
N THR A 316 4.48 -40.02 4.00
CA THR A 316 5.68 -39.29 4.40
C THR A 316 6.64 -39.02 3.23
N GLN A 317 6.88 -40.00 2.36
CA GLN A 317 7.76 -39.84 1.19
C GLN A 317 7.12 -38.91 0.15
N THR A 318 5.81 -38.95 0.05
CA THR A 318 4.97 -38.06 -0.77
C THR A 318 5.11 -36.60 -0.34
N LEU A 319 4.81 -36.27 0.93
CA LEU A 319 4.86 -34.90 1.43
C LEU A 319 6.29 -34.35 1.48
N SER A 320 7.31 -35.19 1.63
CA SER A 320 8.71 -34.75 1.62
C SER A 320 9.14 -34.24 0.24
N HIS A 321 8.68 -34.87 -0.85
CA HIS A 321 9.00 -34.41 -2.21
C HIS A 321 8.38 -33.05 -2.52
N ILE A 322 7.14 -32.79 -2.09
CA ILE A 322 6.49 -31.48 -2.30
C ILE A 322 7.20 -30.40 -1.47
N CYS A 323 7.64 -30.69 -0.24
CA CYS A 323 8.41 -29.74 0.56
C CYS A 323 9.69 -29.26 -0.14
N VAL A 324 10.36 -30.13 -0.90
CA VAL A 324 11.57 -29.78 -1.67
C VAL A 324 11.27 -28.82 -2.82
N PHE A 325 10.09 -28.92 -3.46
CA PHE A 325 9.67 -27.98 -4.52
C PHE A 325 9.45 -26.55 -4.02
N PHE A 326 9.25 -26.36 -2.72
CA PHE A 326 9.11 -25.04 -2.10
C PHE A 326 10.40 -24.55 -1.42
N GLU A 327 11.51 -25.28 -1.56
CA GLU A 327 12.83 -24.75 -1.20
C GLU A 327 13.34 -23.88 -2.35
N ASP A 328 13.78 -22.68 -2.02
CA ASP A 328 14.22 -21.67 -3.00
C ASP A 328 15.29 -22.26 -3.93
N PRO A 329 15.12 -22.18 -5.26
CA PRO A 329 16.18 -22.57 -6.19
C PRO A 329 17.38 -21.60 -6.17
N GLU A 330 17.28 -20.46 -5.47
CA GLU A 330 18.31 -19.42 -5.38
C GLU A 330 18.80 -19.12 -3.94
N ALA A 331 18.48 -19.97 -2.96
CA ALA A 331 19.04 -19.85 -1.60
C ALA A 331 20.48 -20.36 -1.49
#